data_AF-A0A929SLC0-F1
#
_entry.id   AF-A0A929SLC0-F1
#
_cell.length_a   1.000
_cell.length_b   1.000
_cell.length_c   1.000
_cell.angle_alpha   90.00
_cell.angle_beta   90.00
_cell.angle_gamma   90.00
#
_symmetry.space_group_name_H-M   'P 1'
#
loop_
_entity.id
_entity.type
_entity.pdbx_description
1 polymer ?
#
loop_
_entity_poly.entity_id
_entity_poly.type
_entity_poly.pdbx_seq_one_letter_code
_entity_poly.pdbx_strand_id
1 'polypeptide(L)'
;VLGLEGEVLIGDRALKAYLREGEDAFYDMGRAWRERTGLPFVFGRFSCVKGRGAYERLAREFLRANVKIPNYILAKYAQTRGISADDIKWYLKFISYEIGAKEQKALRIFFKEVRKNGRTAKLLA
;
A
#
# COMPACT_ATOMS: atom_id res chain seq x y z
N VAL A 1 -4.30 10.92 12.79
CA VAL A 1 -4.98 11.05 11.47
C VAL A 1 -6.34 10.39 11.54
N LEU A 2 -6.47 9.06 11.51
CA LEU A 2 -7.78 8.39 11.52
C LEU A 2 -8.49 8.36 12.89
N GLY A 3 -7.75 8.42 14.00
CA GLY A 3 -8.33 8.39 15.35
C GLY A 3 -8.70 6.98 15.84
N LEU A 4 -8.23 5.94 15.16
CA LEU A 4 -8.35 4.54 15.59
C LEU A 4 -7.34 4.22 16.69
N GLU A 5 -7.73 3.36 17.62
CA GLU A 5 -6.90 2.85 18.70
C GLU A 5 -6.73 1.32 18.58
N GLY A 6 -5.56 0.80 18.94
CA GLY A 6 -5.24 -0.63 18.85
C GLY A 6 -3.82 -0.92 18.33
N GLU A 7 -3.50 -2.19 18.15
CA GLU A 7 -2.26 -2.63 17.48
C GLU A 7 -2.40 -2.47 15.96
N VAL A 8 -1.35 -1.96 15.30
CA VAL A 8 -1.29 -1.84 13.85
C VAL A 8 -0.48 -2.99 13.27
N LEU A 9 -1.12 -3.78 12.39
CA LEU A 9 -0.48 -4.81 11.60
C LEU A 9 -0.29 -4.32 10.15
N ILE A 10 0.85 -4.64 9.54
CA ILE A 10 1.12 -4.37 8.11
C ILE A 10 1.76 -5.57 7.42
N GLY A 11 1.69 -5.58 6.08
CA GLY A 11 2.31 -6.60 5.25
C GLY A 11 1.76 -8.01 5.52
N ASP A 12 2.62 -9.02 5.36
CA ASP A 12 2.22 -10.43 5.50
C ASP A 12 1.61 -10.77 6.87
N ARG A 13 2.03 -10.09 7.95
CA ARG A 13 1.43 -10.29 9.28
C ARG A 13 -0.05 -9.90 9.29
N ALA A 14 -0.39 -8.76 8.67
CA ALA A 14 -1.77 -8.31 8.57
C ALA A 14 -2.59 -9.26 7.69
N LEU A 15 -2.06 -9.66 6.54
CA LEU A 15 -2.75 -10.56 5.62
C LEU A 15 -3.04 -11.92 6.28
N LYS A 16 -2.07 -12.50 7.00
CA LYS A 16 -2.27 -13.76 7.72
C LYS A 16 -3.34 -13.66 8.81
N ALA A 17 -3.30 -12.58 9.59
CA ALA A 17 -4.27 -12.35 10.65
C ALA A 17 -5.68 -12.21 10.05
N TYR A 18 -5.83 -11.41 8.99
CA TYR A 18 -7.07 -11.23 8.25
C TYR A 18 -7.64 -12.55 7.70
N LEU A 19 -6.79 -13.37 7.05
CA LEU A 19 -7.23 -14.67 6.49
C LEU A 19 -7.64 -15.68 7.58
N ARG A 20 -7.05 -15.59 8.76
CA ARG A 20 -7.33 -16.51 9.88
C ARG A 20 -8.57 -16.11 10.68
N GLU A 21 -8.70 -14.83 10.99
CA GLU A 21 -9.70 -14.32 11.94
C GLU A 21 -10.91 -13.68 11.25
N GLY A 22 -10.81 -13.37 9.95
CA GLY A 22 -11.87 -12.77 9.17
C GLY A 22 -11.88 -11.25 9.23
N GLU A 23 -12.70 -10.64 8.38
CA GLU A 23 -12.78 -9.18 8.21
C GLU A 23 -13.28 -8.45 9.45
N ASP A 24 -14.28 -9.00 10.13
CA ASP A 24 -14.95 -8.36 11.27
C ASP A 24 -14.03 -8.19 12.49
N ALA A 25 -12.90 -8.89 12.51
CA ALA A 25 -11.89 -8.80 13.56
C ALA A 25 -10.96 -7.57 13.41
N PHE A 26 -10.96 -6.88 12.25
CA PHE A 26 -9.99 -5.81 11.96
C PHE A 26 -10.64 -4.55 11.41
N TYR A 27 -10.01 -3.42 11.73
CA TYR A 27 -10.26 -2.17 11.02
C TYR A 27 -9.37 -2.08 9.78
N ASP A 28 -9.97 -2.11 8.58
CA ASP A 28 -9.25 -1.77 7.35
C ASP A 28 -8.95 -0.27 7.31
N MET A 29 -7.68 0.09 7.49
CA MET A 29 -7.23 1.49 7.49
C MET A 29 -7.38 2.17 6.13
N GLY A 30 -7.27 1.42 5.04
CA GLY A 30 -7.49 1.94 3.68
C GLY A 30 -8.97 2.27 3.47
N ARG A 31 -9.87 1.39 3.93
CA ARG A 31 -11.32 1.62 3.93
C ARG A 31 -11.71 2.81 4.82
N ALA A 32 -11.26 2.83 6.07
CA ALA A 32 -11.55 3.91 7.00
C ALA A 32 -11.06 5.28 6.46
N TRP A 33 -9.91 5.32 5.79
CA TRP A 33 -9.45 6.52 5.09
C TRP A 33 -10.36 6.92 3.94
N ARG A 34 -10.77 5.96 3.10
CA ARG A 34 -11.64 6.19 1.95
C ARG A 34 -13.01 6.71 2.37
N GLU A 35 -13.60 6.15 3.42
CA GLU A 35 -14.88 6.57 4.00
C GLU A 35 -14.81 8.00 4.51
N ARG A 36 -13.73 8.34 5.23
CA ARG A 36 -13.56 9.69 5.80
C ARG A 36 -13.27 10.76 4.74
N THR A 37 -12.45 10.45 3.74
CA THR A 37 -11.86 11.48 2.86
C THR A 37 -12.40 11.46 1.44
N GLY A 38 -13.07 10.39 1.04
CA GLY A 38 -13.44 10.19 -0.35
C GLY A 38 -12.26 9.88 -1.29
N LEU A 39 -11.07 9.56 -0.75
CA LEU A 39 -9.83 9.42 -1.53
C LEU A 39 -9.13 8.08 -1.28
N PRO A 40 -8.31 7.60 -2.24
CA PRO A 40 -7.43 6.45 -2.02
C PRO A 40 -6.37 6.76 -0.95
N PHE A 41 -5.71 5.73 -0.42
CA PHE A 41 -4.56 5.88 0.47
C PHE A 41 -3.27 5.42 -0.22
N VAL A 42 -2.17 6.14 -0.02
CA VAL A 42 -0.86 5.81 -0.60
C VAL A 42 0.07 5.31 0.50
N PHE A 43 0.35 4.01 0.48
CA PHE A 43 1.23 3.36 1.48
C PHE A 43 2.72 3.56 1.20
N GLY A 44 3.10 3.70 -0.07
CA GLY A 44 4.49 3.85 -0.47
C GLY A 44 4.64 4.55 -1.82
N ARG A 45 5.81 5.13 -2.05
CA ARG A 45 6.18 5.74 -3.34
C ARG A 45 7.58 5.29 -3.73
N PHE A 46 7.79 5.04 -5.02
CA PHE A 46 9.12 4.89 -5.57
C PHE A 46 9.77 6.28 -5.68
N SER A 47 10.99 6.45 -5.18
CA SER A 47 11.66 7.75 -5.12
C SER A 47 13.14 7.60 -5.43
N CYS A 48 13.73 8.58 -6.12
CA CYS A 48 15.13 8.59 -6.50
C CYS A 48 15.78 9.93 -6.20
N VAL A 49 17.00 9.92 -5.65
CA VAL A 49 17.79 11.15 -5.39
C VAL A 49 18.66 11.52 -6.61
N LYS A 50 19.16 10.52 -7.34
CA LYS A 50 19.99 10.68 -8.54
C LYS A 50 19.47 9.76 -9.67
N GLY A 51 19.82 10.07 -10.91
CA GLY A 51 19.45 9.23 -12.07
C GLY A 51 17.98 9.33 -12.48
N ARG A 52 17.33 10.47 -12.22
CA ARG A 52 15.89 10.69 -12.41
C ARG A 52 15.36 10.20 -13.76
N GLY A 53 16.02 10.52 -14.87
CA GLY A 53 15.54 10.11 -16.20
C GLY A 53 15.46 8.59 -16.40
N ALA A 54 16.43 7.83 -15.88
CA ALA A 54 16.42 6.36 -15.98
C ALA A 54 15.30 5.76 -15.13
N TYR A 55 15.12 6.25 -13.90
CA TYR A 55 14.09 5.77 -12.99
C TYR A 55 12.67 6.18 -13.39
N GLU A 56 12.49 7.37 -13.96
CA GLU A 56 11.21 7.79 -14.52
C GLU A 56 10.81 6.92 -15.71
N ARG A 57 11.76 6.56 -16.58
CA ARG A 57 11.51 5.62 -17.67
C ARG A 57 11.13 4.24 -17.13
N LEU A 58 11.91 3.71 -16.18
CA LEU A 58 11.62 2.41 -15.55
C LEU A 58 10.22 2.37 -14.92
N ALA A 59 9.86 3.39 -14.12
CA ALA A 59 8.55 3.45 -13.48
C ALA A 59 7.41 3.54 -14.51
N ARG A 60 7.60 4.32 -15.58
CA ARG A 60 6.62 4.44 -16.67
C ARG A 60 6.43 3.12 -17.43
N GLU A 61 7.51 2.42 -17.72
CA GLU A 61 7.47 1.12 -18.39
C GLU A 61 6.80 0.06 -17.50
N PHE A 62 7.12 0.05 -16.21
CA PHE A 62 6.48 -0.84 -15.23
C PHE A 62 4.95 -0.65 -15.20
N LEU A 63 4.47 0.60 -15.15
CA LEU A 63 3.04 0.91 -15.11
C LEU A 63 2.30 0.53 -16.40
N ARG A 64 2.99 0.53 -17.55
CA ARG A 64 2.40 0.12 -18.85
C ARG A 64 2.38 -1.39 -19.03
N ALA A 65 3.26 -2.10 -18.32
CA ALA A 65 3.38 -3.54 -18.44
C ALA A 65 2.25 -4.25 -17.69
N ASN A 66 1.63 -5.26 -18.33
CA ASN A 66 0.80 -6.22 -17.61
C ASN A 66 1.73 -7.24 -16.93
N VAL A 67 2.29 -6.86 -15.77
CA VAL A 67 3.27 -7.67 -15.04
C VAL A 67 2.61 -8.95 -14.53
N LYS A 68 2.92 -10.07 -15.19
CA LYS A 68 2.53 -11.41 -14.73
C LYS A 68 3.58 -11.92 -13.73
N ILE A 69 3.13 -12.50 -12.62
CA ILE A 69 4.00 -13.15 -11.65
C ILE A 69 4.30 -14.56 -12.15
N PRO A 70 5.57 -14.90 -12.46
CA PRO A 70 5.93 -16.26 -12.82
C PRO A 70 5.57 -17.26 -11.71
N ASN A 71 5.06 -18.44 -12.09
CA ASN A 71 4.57 -19.44 -11.13
C ASN A 71 5.64 -19.88 -10.11
N TYR A 72 6.91 -19.96 -10.51
CA TYR A 72 8.00 -20.33 -9.59
C TYR A 72 8.22 -19.27 -8.50
N ILE A 73 8.05 -17.98 -8.81
CA ILE A 73 8.12 -16.89 -7.83
C ILE A 73 6.93 -17.02 -6.88
N LEU A 74 5.72 -17.17 -7.44
CA LEU A 74 4.51 -17.28 -6.63
C LEU A 74 4.57 -18.48 -5.67
N ALA A 75 4.99 -19.66 -6.16
CA ALA A 75 5.12 -20.87 -5.35
C ALA A 75 6.16 -20.69 -4.22
N LYS A 76 7.30 -20.06 -4.52
CA LYS A 76 8.32 -19.74 -3.51
C LYS A 76 7.77 -18.81 -2.43
N TYR A 77 7.04 -17.77 -2.81
CA TYR A 77 6.44 -16.84 -1.84
C TYR A 77 5.36 -17.52 -1.01
N ALA A 78 4.51 -18.34 -1.64
CA ALA A 78 3.46 -19.07 -0.95
C ALA A 78 4.05 -19.98 0.15
N GLN A 79 5.10 -20.74 -0.19
CA GLN A 79 5.81 -21.60 0.77
C GLN A 79 6.51 -20.79 1.87
N THR A 80 7.36 -19.83 1.49
CA THR A 80 8.20 -19.11 2.47
C THR A 80 7.40 -18.20 3.40
N ARG A 81 6.23 -17.74 2.95
CA ARG A 81 5.34 -16.90 3.76
C ARG A 81 4.20 -17.69 4.38
N GLY A 82 3.96 -18.94 4.01
CA GLY A 82 2.83 -19.71 4.54
C GLY A 82 1.49 -19.03 4.25
N ILE A 83 1.33 -18.52 3.03
CA ILE A 83 0.11 -17.90 2.51
C ILE A 83 -0.17 -18.61 1.19
N SER A 84 -1.40 -19.03 0.92
CA SER A 84 -1.67 -19.78 -0.31
C SER A 84 -1.41 -18.91 -1.55
N ALA A 85 -1.07 -19.55 -2.67
CA ALA A 85 -0.86 -18.85 -3.94
C ALA A 85 -2.13 -18.09 -4.40
N ASP A 86 -3.30 -18.63 -4.07
CA ASP A 86 -4.58 -18.03 -4.42
C ASP A 86 -4.91 -16.83 -3.53
N ASP A 87 -4.60 -16.89 -2.22
CA ASP A 87 -4.73 -15.75 -1.31
C ASP A 87 -3.78 -14.61 -1.70
N ILE A 88 -2.54 -14.93 -2.10
CA ILE A 88 -1.59 -13.93 -2.61
C ILE A 88 -2.18 -13.26 -3.86
N LYS A 89 -2.66 -14.03 -4.83
CA LYS A 89 -3.29 -13.47 -6.05
C LYS A 89 -4.53 -12.64 -5.72
N TRP A 90 -5.37 -13.10 -4.79
CA TRP A 90 -6.55 -12.40 -4.33
C TRP A 90 -6.17 -11.05 -3.72
N TYR A 91 -5.24 -11.03 -2.78
CA TYR A 91 -4.77 -9.81 -2.11
C TYR A 91 -4.19 -8.79 -3.09
N LEU A 92 -3.38 -9.23 -4.06
CA LEU A 92 -2.75 -8.35 -5.03
C LEU A 92 -3.75 -7.61 -5.95
N LYS A 93 -5.00 -8.09 -6.08
CA LYS A 93 -6.06 -7.38 -6.84
C LYS A 93 -6.46 -6.06 -6.21
N PHE A 94 -6.20 -5.88 -4.91
CA PHE A 94 -6.56 -4.65 -4.17
C PHE A 94 -5.46 -3.60 -4.19
N ILE A 95 -4.29 -3.90 -4.75
CA ILE A 95 -3.15 -2.98 -4.81
C ILE A 95 -3.12 -2.27 -6.15
N SER A 96 -3.16 -0.93 -6.11
CA SER A 96 -2.83 -0.08 -7.26
C SER A 96 -1.42 0.48 -7.13
N TYR A 97 -0.67 0.50 -8.23
CA TYR A 97 0.70 1.03 -8.29
C TYR A 97 0.78 2.43 -8.88
N GLU A 98 -0.28 2.92 -9.53
CA GLU A 98 -0.30 4.24 -10.15
C GLU A 98 -0.52 5.34 -9.09
N ILE A 99 0.33 6.38 -9.12
CA ILE A 99 0.15 7.60 -8.31
C ILE A 99 -0.34 8.72 -9.22
N GLY A 100 -1.66 8.76 -9.42
CA GLY A 100 -2.35 9.78 -10.20
C GLY A 100 -2.76 11.01 -9.38
N ALA A 101 -3.66 11.81 -9.93
CA ALA A 101 -4.11 13.06 -9.30
C ALA A 101 -4.83 12.84 -7.96
N LYS A 102 -5.60 11.74 -7.81
CA LYS A 102 -6.34 11.43 -6.58
C LYS A 102 -5.39 10.99 -5.47
N GLU A 103 -4.39 10.18 -5.80
CA GLU A 103 -3.35 9.69 -4.91
C GLU A 103 -2.44 10.84 -4.43
N GLN A 104 -2.06 11.75 -5.34
CA GLN A 104 -1.33 12.96 -4.97
C GLN A 104 -2.16 13.88 -4.07
N LYS A 105 -3.47 14.02 -4.32
CA LYS A 105 -4.38 14.76 -3.44
C LYS A 105 -4.47 14.11 -2.06
N ALA A 106 -4.59 12.79 -2.00
CA ALA A 106 -4.63 12.03 -0.76
C ALA A 106 -3.36 12.22 0.08
N LEU A 107 -2.18 12.12 -0.54
CA LEU A 107 -0.89 12.37 0.12
C LEU A 107 -0.81 13.77 0.73
N ARG A 108 -1.22 14.79 -0.02
CA ARG A 108 -1.22 16.18 0.48
C ARG A 108 -2.13 16.36 1.69
N ILE A 109 -3.33 15.77 1.66
CA ILE A 109 -4.27 15.82 2.78
C ILE A 109 -3.69 15.05 3.97
N PHE A 110 -3.17 13.85 3.76
CA PHE A 110 -2.55 13.05 4.82
C PHE A 110 -1.45 13.84 5.53
N PHE A 111 -0.52 14.43 4.78
CA PHE A 111 0.57 15.21 5.38
C PHE A 111 0.09 16.50 6.06
N LYS A 112 -0.98 17.14 5.57
CA LYS A 112 -1.60 18.28 6.25
C LYS A 112 -2.17 17.86 7.61
N GLU A 113 -2.88 16.73 7.66
CA GLU A 113 -3.46 16.21 8.90
C GLU A 113 -2.40 15.71 9.90
N VAL A 114 -1.31 15.10 9.41
CA VAL A 114 -0.17 14.71 10.26
C VAL A 114 0.47 15.95 10.91
N ARG A 115 0.69 17.03 10.15
CA ARG A 115 1.27 18.29 10.64
C ARG A 115 0.38 18.98 11.67
N LYS A 116 -0.93 19.05 11.43
CA LYS A 116 -1.88 19.63 12.39
C LYS A 116 -1.86 18.91 13.74
N ASN A 117 -1.67 17.59 13.74
CA ASN A 117 -1.73 16.77 14.94
C ASN A 117 -0.39 16.69 15.69
N GLY A 118 0.58 17.57 15.40
CA GLY A 118 1.85 17.69 16.13
C GLY A 118 2.82 16.52 15.98
N ARG A 119 2.52 15.51 15.14
CA ARG A 119 3.41 14.38 14.87
C ARG A 119 4.33 14.73 13.71
N THR A 120 5.31 15.58 13.97
CA THR A 120 6.28 16.05 12.96
C THR A 120 7.31 14.97 12.65
N ALA A 121 6.99 14.02 11.77
CA ALA A 121 8.06 13.38 11.01
C ALA A 121 8.55 14.42 9.99
N LYS A 122 9.82 14.83 10.06
CA LYS A 122 10.51 15.57 8.99
C LYS A 122 10.35 14.76 7.70
N LEU A 123 9.32 15.06 6.93
CA LEU A 123 9.01 14.40 5.67
C LEU A 123 9.82 15.07 4.58
N LEU A 124 10.89 14.38 4.19
CA LEU A 124 11.78 14.74 3.11
C LEU A 124 10.96 15.05 1.85
N ALA A 125 11.08 16.30 1.41
CA ALA A 125 10.74 16.74 0.07
C ALA A 125 11.49 15.88 -0.96
#